data_AF-A0A7K1U6T2-F1
#
_entry.id   AF-A0A7K1U6T2-F1
#
_cell.length_a   1.000
_cell.length_b   1.000
_cell.length_c   1.000
_cell.angle_alpha   90.00
_cell.angle_beta   90.00
_cell.angle_gamma   90.00
#
_symmetry.space_group_name_H-M   'P 1'
#
loop_
_entity.id
_entity.type
_entity.pdbx_description
1 polymer ?
#
loop_
_entity_poly.entity_id
_entity_poly.type
_entity_poly.pdbx_seq_one_letter_code
_entity_poly.pdbx_strand_id
1 'polypeptide(L)'
;MRDYKLLGSADLQTITDPNAKLALAQRIGKTTLWQHFSLAMSKIHRESENNTDIDTAIAEWYHGQQLGDYTQQPGYNRIAPLVDALRQQNPQIDHRLISTEALLRLFTWVRENEVSIPDAGTSVFPDLMDDLLSLTMLFNDEVNANEQIANTSAEAPNDTLKPYRKLLAGSFPCDDLEKANVADLAFSQFAKSIKVLDFMENTPKYQVLHRKLLADFGCTTNVELVQAIGGIIINAIRIKKGYTTITIEQNADFEANVALFEKLTIQTITGPNPYGDDFRGLRGTPIYKIAEGEYRSISDPFLVNVMYSGLMFYCSRLCRADPTLLNGNRDFPPQIRMDFSEKVLVADMCASLFDKAGDIRQDGGQLDAIFEHDGQAAPDYYTARGNGVFLFESKEVLMSGENKLSYDFTIIDGQLKRDGHIEKGTKQLAKNTLRVLQNRLPLPAGMNPYTVDVYPVLIVHSPLYSSQGMNFWANRWFDDRMQLIRDVPANAGIDISRVKPLTIIEIDTLLLYEERFKSANFDLREEINRYHAQVAMRAVPAAPSRAVKHATEQISFAEYIRIRAAELGIMPDMEKLLRHLRNFGIN
;
A
#
# COMPACT_ATOMS: atom_id res chain seq x y z
N MET A 1 -14.54 2.00 -9.07
CA MET A 1 -14.90 0.98 -10.07
C MET A 1 -13.68 0.09 -10.10
N ARG A 2 -13.82 -1.19 -9.78
CA ARG A 2 -12.73 -2.11 -10.08
C ARG A 2 -12.65 -2.18 -11.61
N ASP A 3 -11.45 -2.29 -12.15
CA ASP A 3 -11.26 -2.44 -13.60
C ASP A 3 -11.71 -3.83 -14.09
N TYR A 4 -12.24 -4.65 -13.17
CA TYR A 4 -12.65 -6.02 -13.38
C TYR A 4 -13.95 -6.36 -12.61
N LYS A 5 -14.66 -7.39 -13.07
CA LYS A 5 -15.75 -8.08 -12.34
C LYS A 5 -15.18 -9.34 -11.69
N LEU A 6 -15.32 -9.45 -10.36
CA LEU A 6 -15.00 -10.67 -9.63
C LEU A 6 -16.19 -11.63 -9.73
N LEU A 7 -15.97 -12.83 -10.26
CA LEU A 7 -17.03 -13.82 -10.43
C LEU A 7 -17.46 -14.40 -9.08
N GLY A 8 -18.76 -14.43 -8.85
CA GLY A 8 -19.39 -14.99 -7.64
C GLY A 8 -20.07 -16.33 -7.87
N SER A 9 -20.73 -16.86 -6.84
CA SER A 9 -21.41 -18.17 -6.90
C SER A 9 -22.57 -18.18 -7.90
N ALA A 10 -23.30 -17.06 -7.99
CA ALA A 10 -24.40 -16.89 -8.93
C ALA A 10 -23.94 -16.83 -10.39
N ASP A 11 -22.76 -16.28 -10.66
CA ASP A 11 -22.23 -16.15 -12.02
C ASP A 11 -21.89 -17.51 -12.62
N LEU A 12 -21.35 -18.42 -11.80
CA LEU A 12 -20.88 -19.75 -12.23
C LEU A 12 -21.81 -20.90 -11.86
N GLN A 13 -22.95 -20.61 -11.24
CA GLN A 13 -23.94 -21.59 -10.81
C GLN A 13 -23.32 -22.72 -9.96
N THR A 14 -22.31 -22.39 -9.16
CA THR A 14 -21.52 -23.37 -8.42
C THR A 14 -22.25 -23.86 -7.17
N ILE A 15 -22.87 -22.94 -6.41
CA ILE A 15 -23.65 -23.23 -5.19
C ILE A 15 -24.80 -22.23 -5.02
N THR A 16 -25.92 -22.69 -4.45
CA THR A 16 -27.09 -21.86 -4.12
C THR A 16 -27.32 -21.62 -2.62
N ASP A 17 -26.62 -22.34 -1.73
CA ASP A 17 -26.69 -22.14 -0.27
C ASP A 17 -25.47 -21.35 0.25
N PRO A 18 -25.64 -20.09 0.68
CA PRO A 18 -24.58 -19.28 1.28
C PRO A 18 -23.96 -19.87 2.56
N ASN A 19 -24.66 -20.79 3.23
CA ASN A 19 -24.20 -21.43 4.47
C ASN A 19 -23.33 -22.67 4.22
N ALA A 20 -23.06 -23.02 2.95
CA ALA A 20 -22.31 -24.22 2.60
C ALA A 20 -20.81 -24.17 2.98
N LYS A 21 -20.28 -23.02 3.43
CA LYS A 21 -18.84 -22.81 3.70
C LYS A 21 -18.22 -23.90 4.60
N LEU A 22 -18.86 -24.20 5.74
CA LEU A 22 -18.35 -25.20 6.69
C LEU A 22 -18.39 -26.61 6.12
N ALA A 23 -19.49 -26.99 5.47
CA ALA A 23 -19.62 -28.31 4.85
C ALA A 23 -18.57 -28.51 3.75
N LEU A 24 -18.35 -27.52 2.88
CA LEU A 24 -17.30 -27.54 1.86
C LEU A 24 -15.91 -27.65 2.49
N ALA A 25 -15.60 -26.80 3.47
CA ALA A 25 -14.31 -26.81 4.12
C ALA A 25 -14.02 -28.15 4.81
N GLN A 26 -15.02 -28.77 5.44
CA GLN A 26 -14.91 -30.10 6.03
C GLN A 26 -14.63 -31.18 4.99
N ARG A 27 -15.30 -31.11 3.84
CA ARG A 27 -15.04 -32.01 2.71
C ARG A 27 -13.65 -31.83 2.11
N ILE A 28 -13.14 -30.60 2.01
CA ILE A 28 -11.83 -30.29 1.42
C ILE A 28 -10.67 -30.65 2.38
N GLY A 29 -10.85 -30.35 3.66
CA GLY A 29 -9.84 -30.50 4.70
C GLY A 29 -8.86 -29.33 4.79
N LYS A 30 -8.36 -29.10 6.00
CA LYS A 30 -7.53 -27.96 6.38
C LYS A 30 -6.21 -27.89 5.62
N THR A 31 -5.52 -29.03 5.50
CA THR A 31 -4.21 -29.09 4.84
C THR A 31 -4.31 -28.65 3.38
N THR A 32 -5.34 -29.13 2.69
CA THR A 32 -5.63 -28.80 1.29
C THR A 32 -6.05 -27.34 1.14
N LEU A 33 -6.85 -26.79 2.07
CA LEU A 33 -7.23 -25.38 2.05
C LEU A 33 -6.02 -24.45 2.21
N TRP A 34 -5.10 -24.77 3.11
CA TRP A 34 -3.87 -23.97 3.32
C TRP A 34 -2.94 -24.03 2.11
N GLN A 35 -2.82 -25.20 1.50
CA GLN A 35 -2.12 -25.36 0.22
C GLN A 35 -2.81 -24.54 -0.87
N HIS A 36 -4.11 -24.68 -1.06
CA HIS A 36 -4.83 -23.91 -2.07
C HIS A 36 -4.63 -22.39 -1.91
N PHE A 37 -4.84 -21.88 -0.69
CA PHE A 37 -4.64 -20.47 -0.36
C PHE A 37 -3.21 -20.00 -0.69
N SER A 38 -2.20 -20.74 -0.23
CA SER A 38 -0.81 -20.32 -0.39
C SER A 38 -0.37 -20.32 -1.86
N LEU A 39 -0.86 -21.25 -2.69
CA LEU A 39 -0.64 -21.23 -4.14
C LEU A 39 -1.32 -20.02 -4.77
N ALA A 40 -2.60 -19.82 -4.48
CA ALA A 40 -3.40 -18.76 -5.09
C ALA A 40 -2.83 -17.37 -4.75
N MET A 41 -2.43 -17.15 -3.50
CA MET A 41 -1.79 -15.89 -3.07
C MET A 41 -0.42 -15.68 -3.73
N SER A 42 0.42 -16.72 -3.77
CA SER A 42 1.73 -16.65 -4.42
C SER A 42 1.58 -16.34 -5.91
N LYS A 43 0.55 -16.91 -6.56
CA LYS A 43 0.23 -16.68 -7.96
C LYS A 43 -0.19 -15.22 -8.20
N ILE A 44 -1.19 -14.71 -7.47
CA ILE A 44 -1.68 -13.33 -7.64
C ILE A 44 -0.54 -12.31 -7.51
N HIS A 45 0.35 -12.45 -6.52
CA HIS A 45 1.41 -11.47 -6.30
C HIS A 45 2.59 -11.57 -7.28
N ARG A 46 2.80 -12.73 -7.91
CA ARG A 46 3.87 -12.92 -8.89
C ARG A 46 3.42 -12.64 -10.32
N GLU A 47 2.13 -12.84 -10.57
CA GLU A 47 1.50 -12.58 -11.86
C GLU A 47 0.77 -11.23 -11.90
N SER A 48 0.84 -10.41 -10.84
CA SER A 48 0.41 -9.01 -10.91
C SER A 48 1.22 -8.17 -11.90
N GLU A 49 2.32 -8.71 -12.44
CA GLU A 49 3.05 -8.18 -13.59
C GLU A 49 2.49 -8.66 -14.96
N ASN A 50 1.59 -9.64 -14.99
CA ASN A 50 0.90 -10.14 -16.19
C ASN A 50 -0.53 -10.60 -15.82
N ASN A 51 -1.48 -9.67 -15.90
CA ASN A 51 -2.93 -9.86 -15.82
C ASN A 51 -3.40 -11.27 -16.26
N THR A 52 -3.36 -12.26 -15.37
CA THR A 52 -3.55 -13.67 -15.74
C THR A 52 -4.98 -13.81 -16.23
N ASP A 53 -5.11 -13.97 -17.54
CA ASP A 53 -6.39 -14.09 -18.18
C ASP A 53 -7.19 -15.22 -17.55
N ILE A 54 -8.49 -15.01 -17.43
CA ILE A 54 -9.40 -15.92 -16.74
C ILE A 54 -9.32 -17.35 -17.29
N ASP A 55 -9.01 -17.53 -18.58
CA ASP A 55 -8.86 -18.86 -19.17
C ASP A 55 -7.64 -19.58 -18.62
N THR A 56 -6.54 -18.85 -18.39
CA THR A 56 -5.32 -19.39 -17.75
C THR A 56 -5.60 -19.74 -16.29
N ALA A 57 -6.36 -18.90 -15.58
CA ALA A 57 -6.76 -19.19 -14.21
C ALA A 57 -7.63 -20.45 -14.10
N ILE A 58 -8.61 -20.63 -15.00
CA ILE A 58 -9.47 -21.83 -15.05
C ILE A 58 -8.66 -23.06 -15.45
N ALA A 59 -7.84 -22.95 -16.49
CA ALA A 59 -7.01 -24.06 -16.97
C ALA A 59 -6.12 -24.57 -15.84
N GLU A 60 -5.41 -23.69 -15.15
CA GLU A 60 -4.55 -24.07 -14.03
C GLU A 60 -5.32 -24.60 -12.83
N TRP A 61 -6.51 -24.07 -12.54
CA TRP A 61 -7.40 -24.60 -11.51
C TRP A 61 -7.62 -26.11 -11.73
N TYR A 62 -7.91 -26.50 -12.97
CA TYR A 62 -8.22 -27.89 -13.31
C TYR A 62 -7.02 -28.70 -13.84
N HIS A 63 -5.86 -28.10 -14.08
CA HIS A 63 -4.68 -28.79 -14.58
C HIS A 63 -4.03 -29.66 -13.50
N GLY A 64 -3.74 -29.10 -12.32
CA GLY A 64 -3.06 -29.79 -11.22
C GLY A 64 -1.65 -30.30 -11.59
N GLN A 65 -0.65 -30.19 -10.71
CA GLN A 65 0.74 -30.52 -11.07
C GLN A 65 1.04 -32.00 -11.41
N GLN A 66 0.04 -32.90 -11.49
CA GLN A 66 0.26 -34.34 -11.69
C GLN A 66 -0.68 -35.07 -12.68
N LEU A 67 -1.58 -34.43 -13.44
CA LEU A 67 -2.52 -35.15 -14.32
C LEU A 67 -2.72 -34.49 -15.70
N GLY A 68 -3.26 -35.29 -16.64
CA GLY A 68 -3.35 -35.03 -18.08
C GLY A 68 -4.20 -33.83 -18.52
N ASP A 69 -4.67 -33.84 -19.77
CA ASP A 69 -5.33 -32.69 -20.42
C ASP A 69 -6.53 -32.16 -19.60
N TYR A 70 -6.42 -30.93 -19.09
CA TYR A 70 -7.42 -30.28 -18.24
C TYR A 70 -8.76 -30.08 -18.97
N THR A 71 -8.74 -30.07 -20.31
CA THR A 71 -9.95 -29.97 -21.14
C THR A 71 -10.85 -31.19 -21.04
N GLN A 72 -10.35 -32.31 -20.49
CA GLN A 72 -11.13 -33.52 -20.26
C GLN A 72 -11.82 -33.52 -18.88
N GLN A 73 -11.60 -32.50 -18.04
CA GLN A 73 -12.18 -32.47 -16.69
C GLN A 73 -13.66 -32.04 -16.73
N PRO A 74 -14.58 -32.77 -16.08
CA PRO A 74 -16.00 -32.41 -16.05
C PRO A 74 -16.27 -31.00 -15.50
N GLY A 75 -15.55 -30.60 -14.45
CA GLY A 75 -15.66 -29.25 -13.86
C GLY A 75 -15.24 -28.15 -14.83
N TYR A 76 -14.13 -28.34 -15.56
CA TYR A 76 -13.68 -27.42 -16.61
C TYR A 76 -14.75 -27.24 -17.70
N ASN A 77 -15.27 -28.36 -18.22
CA ASN A 77 -16.29 -28.35 -19.27
C ASN A 77 -17.63 -27.74 -18.85
N ARG A 78 -17.90 -27.65 -17.54
CA ARG A 78 -19.05 -26.93 -16.99
C ARG A 78 -18.77 -25.42 -16.89
N ILE A 79 -17.60 -25.03 -16.41
CA ILE A 79 -17.28 -23.63 -16.06
C ILE A 79 -16.86 -22.81 -17.29
N ALA A 80 -16.03 -23.36 -18.16
CA ALA A 80 -15.50 -22.61 -19.32
C ALA A 80 -16.62 -22.00 -20.20
N PRO A 81 -17.70 -22.73 -20.56
CA PRO A 81 -18.78 -22.14 -21.36
C PRO A 81 -19.54 -21.00 -20.66
N LEU A 82 -19.64 -21.03 -19.33
CA LEU A 82 -20.30 -19.96 -18.56
C LEU A 82 -19.46 -18.68 -18.58
N VAL A 83 -18.14 -18.83 -18.42
CA VAL A 83 -17.20 -17.71 -18.49
C VAL A 83 -17.18 -17.12 -19.91
N ASP A 84 -17.17 -17.96 -20.94
CA ASP A 84 -17.28 -17.50 -22.34
C ASP A 84 -18.56 -16.71 -22.59
N ALA A 85 -19.70 -17.18 -22.06
CA ALA A 85 -20.97 -16.47 -22.19
C ALA A 85 -20.94 -15.10 -21.50
N LEU A 86 -20.34 -15.00 -20.31
CA LEU A 86 -20.17 -13.72 -19.59
C LEU A 86 -19.29 -12.74 -20.36
N ARG A 87 -18.17 -13.21 -20.94
CA ARG A 87 -17.28 -12.41 -21.78
C ARG A 87 -17.97 -11.92 -23.05
N GLN A 88 -18.77 -12.76 -23.69
CA GLN A 88 -19.56 -12.36 -24.87
C GLN A 88 -20.59 -11.27 -24.53
N GLN A 89 -21.20 -11.33 -23.35
CA GLN A 89 -22.13 -10.31 -22.88
C GLN A 89 -21.44 -8.98 -22.57
N ASN A 90 -20.23 -9.02 -22.00
CA ASN A 90 -19.49 -7.83 -21.58
C ASN A 90 -18.00 -7.91 -21.98
N PRO A 91 -17.65 -7.77 -23.26
CA PRO A 91 -16.29 -7.99 -23.74
C PRO A 91 -15.28 -6.94 -23.27
N GLN A 92 -15.75 -5.82 -22.71
CA GLN A 92 -14.91 -4.73 -22.20
C GLN A 92 -14.58 -4.88 -20.70
N ILE A 93 -15.16 -5.88 -20.03
CA ILE A 93 -14.97 -6.11 -18.59
C ILE A 93 -13.92 -7.23 -18.43
N ASP A 94 -12.86 -6.93 -17.70
CA ASP A 94 -11.95 -7.97 -17.21
C ASP A 94 -12.70 -8.84 -16.19
N HIS A 95 -12.68 -10.15 -16.35
CA HIS A 95 -13.37 -11.07 -15.43
C HIS A 95 -12.32 -11.80 -14.61
N ARG A 96 -12.50 -11.90 -13.29
CA ARG A 96 -11.54 -12.56 -12.40
C ARG A 96 -12.21 -13.61 -11.53
N LEU A 97 -11.48 -14.70 -11.27
CA LEU A 97 -11.92 -15.78 -10.38
C LEU A 97 -11.39 -15.65 -8.96
N ILE A 98 -10.24 -15.00 -8.81
CA ILE A 98 -9.53 -14.90 -7.54
C ILE A 98 -9.29 -13.42 -7.21
N SER A 99 -9.42 -13.09 -5.93
CA SER A 99 -9.09 -11.78 -5.36
C SER A 99 -8.27 -11.99 -4.11
N THR A 100 -7.26 -11.14 -3.91
CA THR A 100 -6.43 -11.13 -2.69
C THR A 100 -7.30 -11.00 -1.44
N GLU A 101 -8.30 -10.12 -1.46
CA GLU A 101 -9.20 -9.93 -0.33
C GLU A 101 -10.02 -11.19 -0.03
N ALA A 102 -10.61 -11.81 -1.05
CA ALA A 102 -11.41 -13.02 -0.89
C ALA A 102 -10.60 -14.18 -0.32
N LEU A 103 -9.35 -14.36 -0.80
CA LEU A 103 -8.45 -15.39 -0.29
C LEU A 103 -8.02 -15.13 1.15
N LEU A 104 -7.71 -13.88 1.51
CA LEU A 104 -7.37 -13.51 2.90
C LEU A 104 -8.57 -13.71 3.84
N ARG A 105 -9.79 -13.41 3.40
CA ARG A 105 -11.03 -13.71 4.13
C ARG A 105 -11.22 -15.22 4.31
N LEU A 106 -11.01 -16.01 3.24
CA LEU A 106 -11.06 -17.47 3.31
C LEU A 106 -10.06 -18.00 4.33
N PHE A 107 -8.80 -17.57 4.27
CA PHE A 107 -7.76 -18.03 5.21
C PHE A 107 -8.10 -17.67 6.65
N THR A 108 -8.53 -16.43 6.89
CA THR A 108 -8.94 -15.95 8.22
C THR A 108 -10.08 -16.81 8.75
N TRP A 109 -11.12 -17.03 7.94
CA TRP A 109 -12.28 -17.83 8.31
C TRP A 109 -11.92 -19.30 8.58
N VAL A 110 -11.05 -19.91 7.77
CA VAL A 110 -10.57 -21.29 8.00
C VAL A 110 -9.84 -21.38 9.34
N ARG A 111 -9.04 -20.39 9.69
CA ARG A 111 -8.32 -20.34 10.96
C ARG A 111 -9.24 -20.15 12.16
N GLU A 112 -10.29 -19.35 12.01
CA GLU A 112 -11.33 -19.17 13.05
C GLU A 112 -12.16 -20.44 13.28
N ASN A 113 -12.31 -21.27 12.25
CA ASN A 113 -13.09 -22.51 12.28
C ASN A 113 -12.21 -23.77 12.30
N GLU A 114 -10.92 -23.64 12.63
CA GLU A 114 -9.94 -24.70 12.45
C GLU A 114 -10.28 -25.97 13.26
N VAL A 115 -10.88 -25.81 14.45
CA VAL A 115 -11.31 -26.92 15.32
C VAL A 115 -12.42 -27.75 14.67
N SER A 116 -13.23 -27.13 13.80
CA SER A 116 -14.37 -27.77 13.12
C SER A 116 -14.01 -28.33 11.74
N ILE A 117 -12.77 -28.14 11.27
CA ILE A 117 -12.30 -28.59 9.96
C ILE A 117 -11.22 -29.68 10.18
N PRO A 118 -11.42 -30.90 9.67
CA PRO A 118 -10.44 -31.97 9.82
C PRO A 118 -9.15 -31.65 9.04
N ASP A 119 -8.02 -32.23 9.46
CA ASP A 119 -6.74 -32.00 8.79
C ASP A 119 -6.74 -32.52 7.34
N ALA A 120 -7.37 -33.67 7.12
CA ALA A 120 -7.62 -34.27 5.81
C ALA A 120 -9.12 -34.32 5.52
N GLY A 121 -9.51 -33.92 4.31
CA GLY A 121 -10.90 -33.94 3.86
C GLY A 121 -11.34 -35.28 3.28
N THR A 122 -12.60 -35.36 2.88
CA THR A 122 -13.20 -36.50 2.18
C THR A 122 -13.23 -36.33 0.66
N SER A 123 -13.17 -35.10 0.16
CA SER A 123 -13.22 -34.81 -1.28
C SER A 123 -11.91 -35.20 -1.94
N VAL A 124 -12.04 -35.96 -3.02
CA VAL A 124 -10.95 -36.39 -3.88
C VAL A 124 -11.14 -35.77 -5.25
N PHE A 125 -10.09 -35.78 -6.06
CA PHE A 125 -10.18 -35.32 -7.44
C PHE A 125 -11.19 -36.17 -8.24
N PRO A 126 -12.02 -35.58 -9.13
CA PRO A 126 -12.09 -34.15 -9.51
C PRO A 126 -12.99 -33.28 -8.62
N ASP A 127 -13.86 -33.87 -7.80
CA ASP A 127 -14.84 -33.16 -6.95
C ASP A 127 -14.19 -32.15 -6.00
N LEU A 128 -12.96 -32.41 -5.57
CA LEU A 128 -12.13 -31.49 -4.80
C LEU A 128 -11.99 -30.10 -5.45
N MET A 129 -11.79 -30.05 -6.76
CA MET A 129 -11.60 -28.78 -7.46
C MET A 129 -12.89 -27.96 -7.54
N ASP A 130 -14.02 -28.65 -7.67
CA ASP A 130 -15.35 -28.03 -7.66
C ASP A 130 -15.71 -27.52 -6.27
N ASP A 131 -15.40 -28.27 -5.22
CA ASP A 131 -15.58 -27.84 -3.83
C ASP A 131 -14.70 -26.61 -3.52
N LEU A 132 -13.43 -26.62 -3.93
CA LEU A 132 -12.53 -25.47 -3.79
C LEU A 132 -13.04 -24.24 -4.54
N LEU A 133 -13.49 -24.42 -5.80
CA LEU A 133 -14.00 -23.33 -6.61
C LEU A 133 -15.22 -22.73 -5.94
N SER A 134 -16.16 -23.57 -5.54
CA SER A 134 -17.40 -23.15 -4.91
C SER A 134 -17.16 -22.41 -3.60
N LEU A 135 -16.25 -22.90 -2.76
CA LEU A 135 -15.88 -22.21 -1.53
C LEU A 135 -15.29 -20.83 -1.82
N THR A 136 -14.40 -20.73 -2.82
CA THR A 136 -13.80 -19.47 -3.25
C THR A 136 -14.86 -18.48 -3.74
N MET A 137 -15.83 -18.94 -4.55
CA MET A 137 -16.93 -18.11 -5.04
C MET A 137 -17.78 -17.53 -3.90
N LEU A 138 -18.02 -18.29 -2.83
CA LEU A 138 -18.75 -17.78 -1.66
C LEU A 138 -18.01 -16.68 -0.89
N PHE A 139 -16.68 -16.60 -0.99
CA PHE A 139 -15.90 -15.46 -0.47
C PHE A 139 -15.83 -14.31 -1.46
N ASN A 140 -15.84 -14.59 -2.76
CA ASN A 140 -15.99 -13.55 -3.78
C ASN A 140 -17.34 -12.82 -3.65
N ASP A 141 -18.42 -13.53 -3.31
CA ASP A 141 -19.74 -12.92 -3.07
C ASP A 141 -19.71 -11.89 -1.93
N GLU A 142 -18.96 -12.15 -0.86
CA GLU A 142 -18.78 -11.18 0.24
C GLU A 142 -18.04 -9.92 -0.26
N VAL A 143 -17.03 -10.11 -1.10
CA VAL A 143 -16.27 -9.02 -1.70
C VAL A 143 -17.13 -8.22 -2.69
N ASN A 144 -17.97 -8.89 -3.47
CA ASN A 144 -18.93 -8.24 -4.38
C ASN A 144 -20.01 -7.46 -3.61
N ALA A 145 -20.43 -7.93 -2.43
CA ALA A 145 -21.34 -7.20 -1.56
C ALA A 145 -20.74 -5.87 -1.09
N ASN A 146 -19.42 -5.83 -0.83
CA ASN A 146 -18.71 -4.60 -0.50
C ASN A 146 -18.70 -3.59 -1.65
N GLU A 147 -18.56 -4.04 -2.91
CA GLU A 147 -18.67 -3.16 -4.08
C GLU A 147 -20.06 -2.51 -4.17
N GLN A 148 -21.11 -3.23 -3.77
CA GLN A 148 -22.47 -2.67 -3.73
C GLN A 148 -22.61 -1.54 -2.70
N ILE A 149 -21.90 -1.62 -1.57
CA ILE A 149 -21.82 -0.54 -0.58
C ILE A 149 -21.15 0.69 -1.19
N ALA A 150 -20.01 0.51 -1.88
CA ALA A 150 -19.31 1.60 -2.58
C ALA A 150 -20.20 2.25 -3.65
N ASN A 151 -20.97 1.45 -4.37
CA ASN A 151 -21.92 1.95 -5.36
C ASN A 151 -23.03 2.79 -4.73
N THR A 152 -23.61 2.31 -3.63
CA THR A 152 -24.75 2.93 -2.96
C THR A 152 -24.35 4.21 -2.23
N SER A 153 -23.24 4.19 -1.49
CA SER A 153 -22.73 5.35 -0.74
C SER A 153 -22.24 6.49 -1.64
N ALA A 154 -21.92 6.20 -2.90
CA ALA A 154 -21.52 7.19 -3.90
C ALA A 154 -22.69 7.91 -4.58
N GLU A 155 -23.93 7.47 -4.36
CA GLU A 155 -25.12 8.08 -4.97
C GLU A 155 -25.38 9.47 -4.38
N ALA A 156 -25.45 10.47 -5.25
CA ALA A 156 -25.94 11.81 -4.96
C ALA A 156 -26.73 12.34 -6.16
N PRO A 157 -27.79 13.15 -5.97
CA PRO A 157 -28.63 13.62 -7.07
C PRO A 157 -27.85 14.44 -8.11
N ASN A 158 -27.93 14.05 -9.39
CA ASN A 158 -27.38 14.77 -10.56
C ASN A 158 -25.89 15.15 -10.48
N ASP A 159 -25.04 14.25 -9.98
CA ASP A 159 -23.66 14.58 -9.66
C ASP A 159 -22.61 13.97 -10.61
N THR A 160 -21.86 14.82 -11.30
CA THR A 160 -20.67 14.46 -12.09
C THR A 160 -19.52 13.86 -11.25
N LEU A 161 -19.56 14.01 -9.93
CA LEU A 161 -18.58 13.44 -8.99
C LEU A 161 -18.87 11.99 -8.61
N LYS A 162 -20.06 11.46 -8.92
CA LYS A 162 -20.45 10.07 -8.60
C LYS A 162 -19.39 9.04 -9.03
N PRO A 163 -18.81 9.09 -10.24
CA PRO A 163 -17.78 8.13 -10.65
C PRO A 163 -16.52 8.18 -9.77
N TYR A 164 -16.09 9.36 -9.30
CA TYR A 164 -14.91 9.54 -8.45
C TYR A 164 -15.16 9.09 -7.00
N ARG A 165 -16.40 9.23 -6.51
CA ARG A 165 -16.80 8.64 -5.22
C ARG A 165 -16.74 7.12 -5.26
N LYS A 166 -17.34 6.53 -6.30
CA LYS A 166 -17.27 5.07 -6.55
C LYS A 166 -15.84 4.59 -6.73
N LEU A 167 -15.00 5.39 -7.38
CA LEU A 167 -13.59 5.08 -7.56
C LEU A 167 -12.87 5.00 -6.22
N LEU A 168 -12.95 6.07 -5.41
CA LEU A 168 -12.29 6.09 -4.11
C LEU A 168 -12.83 4.98 -3.20
N ALA A 169 -14.15 4.87 -3.04
CA ALA A 169 -14.75 3.90 -2.12
C ALA A 169 -14.51 2.44 -2.52
N GLY A 170 -14.37 2.16 -3.82
CA GLY A 170 -14.12 0.81 -4.32
C GLY A 170 -12.64 0.40 -4.36
N SER A 171 -11.70 1.36 -4.44
CA SER A 171 -10.25 1.10 -4.55
C SER A 171 -9.52 1.25 -3.21
N PHE A 172 -9.81 2.33 -2.46
CA PHE A 172 -9.14 2.66 -1.20
C PHE A 172 -9.05 1.49 -0.21
N PRO A 173 -10.11 0.67 0.01
CA PRO A 173 -10.05 -0.39 1.02
C PRO A 173 -9.02 -1.49 0.77
N CYS A 174 -8.58 -1.70 -0.48
CA CYS A 174 -7.73 -2.83 -0.87
C CYS A 174 -6.56 -2.48 -1.78
N ASP A 175 -6.38 -1.23 -2.21
CA ASP A 175 -5.27 -0.83 -3.09
C ASP A 175 -3.89 -1.18 -2.49
N ASP A 176 -3.72 -1.10 -1.16
CA ASP A 176 -2.46 -1.50 -0.49
C ASP A 176 -2.19 -3.02 -0.53
N LEU A 177 -3.21 -3.82 -0.81
CA LEU A 177 -3.14 -5.28 -0.96
C LEU A 177 -2.99 -5.68 -2.43
N GLU A 178 -3.78 -5.08 -3.32
CA GLU A 178 -3.90 -5.51 -4.71
C GLU A 178 -2.79 -4.94 -5.62
N LYS A 179 -2.29 -3.73 -5.31
CA LYS A 179 -1.30 -3.02 -6.16
C LYS A 179 0.14 -3.10 -5.64
N ALA A 180 0.41 -3.98 -4.69
CA ALA A 180 1.74 -4.15 -4.11
C ALA A 180 2.68 -4.87 -5.09
N ASN A 181 3.70 -4.16 -5.60
CA ASN A 181 4.84 -4.81 -6.24
C ASN A 181 5.84 -5.26 -5.16
N VAL A 182 6.09 -6.57 -5.06
CA VAL A 182 6.89 -7.16 -3.97
C VAL A 182 8.34 -6.66 -4.00
N ALA A 183 8.92 -6.44 -5.19
CA ALA A 183 10.30 -5.98 -5.31
C ALA A 183 10.45 -4.51 -4.91
N ASP A 184 9.55 -3.64 -5.38
CA ASP A 184 9.48 -2.23 -4.99
C ASP A 184 9.26 -2.10 -3.47
N LEU A 185 8.32 -2.89 -2.93
CA LEU A 185 8.01 -2.91 -1.52
C LEU A 185 9.22 -3.41 -0.71
N ALA A 186 9.93 -4.44 -1.17
CA ALA A 186 11.14 -4.90 -0.50
C ALA A 186 12.17 -3.78 -0.44
N PHE A 187 12.44 -3.11 -1.56
CA PHE A 187 13.36 -1.97 -1.59
C PHE A 187 12.98 -0.91 -0.55
N SER A 188 11.72 -0.47 -0.55
CA SER A 188 11.31 0.62 0.34
C SER A 188 11.34 0.22 1.80
N GLN A 189 10.89 -0.99 2.15
CA GLN A 189 10.91 -1.47 3.53
C GLN A 189 12.35 -1.65 4.04
N PHE A 190 13.26 -2.22 3.25
CA PHE A 190 14.68 -2.34 3.65
C PHE A 190 15.34 -0.96 3.80
N ALA A 191 15.16 -0.06 2.84
CA ALA A 191 15.76 1.28 2.89
C ALA A 191 15.30 2.07 4.13
N LYS A 192 13.99 2.04 4.44
CA LYS A 192 13.43 2.68 5.64
C LYS A 192 13.91 2.03 6.93
N SER A 193 14.03 0.70 6.97
CA SER A 193 14.49 -0.04 8.14
C SER A 193 15.91 0.30 8.53
N ILE A 194 16.82 0.33 7.56
CA ILE A 194 18.22 0.69 7.80
C ILE A 194 18.28 2.11 8.37
N LYS A 195 17.60 3.07 7.72
CA LYS A 195 17.55 4.46 8.18
C LYS A 195 16.96 4.62 9.59
N VAL A 196 15.86 3.91 9.92
CA VAL A 196 15.23 4.06 11.25
C VAL A 196 16.05 3.41 12.35
N LEU A 197 16.70 2.27 12.07
CA LEU A 197 17.58 1.61 13.03
C LEU A 197 18.80 2.48 13.35
N ASP A 198 19.44 3.04 12.32
CA ASP A 198 20.56 3.97 12.49
C ASP A 198 20.12 5.24 13.23
N PHE A 199 18.93 5.78 12.92
CA PHE A 199 18.37 6.91 13.64
C PHE A 199 18.14 6.60 15.13
N MET A 200 17.54 5.44 15.44
CA MET A 200 17.23 5.05 16.81
C MET A 200 18.49 4.78 17.64
N GLU A 201 19.53 4.21 17.02
CA GLU A 201 20.84 3.99 17.64
C GLU A 201 21.54 5.31 17.99
N ASN A 202 21.46 6.30 17.10
CA ASN A 202 22.17 7.57 17.24
C ASN A 202 21.38 8.67 17.96
N THR A 203 20.10 8.44 18.28
CA THR A 203 19.25 9.43 18.94
C THR A 203 19.03 9.05 20.41
N PRO A 204 19.56 9.82 21.40
CA PRO A 204 19.51 9.46 22.82
C PRO A 204 18.11 9.08 23.34
N LYS A 205 17.08 9.75 22.82
CA LYS A 205 15.67 9.49 23.13
C LYS A 205 15.25 8.04 22.83
N TYR A 206 15.76 7.43 21.76
CA TYR A 206 15.31 6.12 21.27
C TYR A 206 16.26 4.97 21.60
N GLN A 207 17.47 5.25 22.09
CA GLN A 207 18.52 4.26 22.34
C GLN A 207 18.11 3.12 23.29
N VAL A 208 17.31 3.40 24.33
CA VAL A 208 16.87 2.35 25.26
C VAL A 208 15.90 1.39 24.56
N LEU A 209 14.96 1.92 23.77
CA LEU A 209 14.03 1.13 22.98
C LEU A 209 14.76 0.31 21.90
N HIS A 210 15.75 0.93 21.24
CA HIS A 210 16.61 0.28 20.25
C HIS A 210 17.36 -0.93 20.83
N ARG A 211 18.05 -0.77 21.96
CA ARG A 211 18.72 -1.89 22.63
C ARG A 211 17.75 -3.00 23.04
N LYS A 212 16.55 -2.63 23.49
CA LYS A 212 15.52 -3.62 23.85
C LYS A 212 15.01 -4.37 22.63
N LEU A 213 14.80 -3.68 21.50
CA LEU A 213 14.44 -4.30 20.23
C LEU A 213 15.50 -5.34 19.82
N LEU A 214 16.78 -4.95 19.80
CA LEU A 214 17.88 -5.86 19.45
C LEU A 214 17.91 -7.08 20.38
N ALA A 215 17.88 -6.85 21.70
CA ALA A 215 17.90 -7.92 22.70
C ALA A 215 16.71 -8.88 22.56
N ASP A 216 15.49 -8.35 22.31
CA ASP A 216 14.32 -9.18 22.06
C ASP A 216 14.51 -10.07 20.84
N PHE A 217 15.21 -9.62 19.80
CA PHE A 217 15.51 -10.42 18.62
C PHE A 217 16.79 -11.27 18.75
N GLY A 218 17.42 -11.31 19.94
CA GLY A 218 18.69 -12.03 20.15
C GLY A 218 19.87 -11.42 19.40
N CYS A 219 19.75 -10.16 18.98
CA CYS A 219 20.75 -9.42 18.23
C CYS A 219 21.46 -8.40 19.13
N THR A 220 22.67 -8.02 18.74
CA THR A 220 23.48 -6.98 19.41
C THR A 220 23.76 -5.78 18.52
N THR A 221 23.58 -5.92 17.20
CA THR A 221 23.80 -4.85 16.22
C THR A 221 22.64 -4.73 15.22
N ASN A 222 22.51 -3.56 14.58
CA ASN A 222 21.58 -3.37 13.45
C ASN A 222 21.87 -4.38 12.33
N VAL A 223 23.14 -4.71 12.12
CA VAL A 223 23.55 -5.64 11.08
C VAL A 223 22.98 -7.03 11.32
N GLU A 224 23.13 -7.54 12.53
CA GLU A 224 22.58 -8.85 12.93
C GLU A 224 21.05 -8.87 12.78
N LEU A 225 20.35 -7.82 13.20
CA LEU A 225 18.89 -7.75 13.08
C LEU A 225 18.42 -7.75 11.61
N VAL A 226 19.07 -6.94 10.76
CA VAL A 226 18.75 -6.86 9.33
C VAL A 226 19.09 -8.17 8.62
N GLN A 227 20.18 -8.85 8.99
CA GLN A 227 20.50 -10.19 8.48
C GLN A 227 19.45 -11.22 8.91
N ALA A 228 19.09 -11.21 10.19
CA ALA A 228 18.16 -12.17 10.78
C ALA A 228 16.78 -12.09 10.14
N ILE A 229 16.18 -10.90 10.04
CA ILE A 229 14.84 -10.73 9.43
C ILE A 229 14.93 -10.66 7.91
N GLY A 230 15.91 -9.92 7.40
CA GLY A 230 16.03 -9.62 5.98
C GLY A 230 16.47 -10.82 5.14
N GLY A 231 17.38 -11.65 5.65
CA GLY A 231 17.79 -12.89 4.98
C GLY A 231 16.62 -13.82 4.74
N ILE A 232 15.69 -13.88 5.70
CA ILE A 232 14.43 -14.65 5.59
C ILE A 232 13.58 -14.11 4.45
N ILE A 233 13.31 -12.80 4.46
CA ILE A 233 12.45 -12.15 3.47
C ILE A 233 13.04 -12.33 2.07
N ILE A 234 14.35 -12.10 1.89
CA ILE A 234 15.02 -12.24 0.60
C ILE A 234 15.00 -13.70 0.11
N ASN A 235 15.28 -14.67 0.97
CA ASN A 235 15.23 -16.08 0.60
C ASN A 235 13.81 -16.52 0.19
N ALA A 236 12.82 -16.06 0.96
CA ALA A 236 11.41 -16.33 0.70
C ALA A 236 10.98 -15.80 -0.69
N ILE A 237 11.27 -14.53 -1.00
CA ILE A 237 10.85 -13.92 -2.29
C ILE A 237 11.68 -14.41 -3.50
N ARG A 238 12.87 -15.00 -3.30
CA ARG A 238 13.70 -15.54 -4.39
C ARG A 238 13.14 -16.85 -4.99
N ILE A 239 12.30 -17.57 -4.26
CA ILE A 239 11.72 -18.85 -4.72
C ILE A 239 10.75 -18.55 -5.87
N LYS A 240 11.07 -19.00 -7.09
CA LYS A 240 10.31 -18.60 -8.31
C LYS A 240 9.07 -19.45 -8.64
N LYS A 241 8.90 -20.63 -8.04
CA LYS A 241 7.77 -21.53 -8.36
C LYS A 241 7.13 -22.12 -7.10
N GLY A 242 5.79 -22.14 -7.06
CA GLY A 242 5.02 -22.74 -5.98
C GLY A 242 4.92 -21.85 -4.74
N TYR A 243 4.89 -22.47 -3.57
CA TYR A 243 4.78 -21.81 -2.28
C TYR A 243 6.07 -21.10 -1.87
N THR A 244 5.91 -20.00 -1.14
CA THR A 244 6.99 -19.41 -0.36
C THR A 244 7.20 -20.21 0.94
N THR A 245 7.90 -21.33 0.86
CA THR A 245 8.33 -22.12 2.03
C THR A 245 9.64 -21.55 2.57
N ILE A 246 9.75 -21.49 3.89
CA ILE A 246 10.96 -21.07 4.58
C ILE A 246 11.46 -22.25 5.41
N THR A 247 12.68 -22.70 5.11
CA THR A 247 13.33 -23.79 5.81
C THR A 247 14.54 -23.25 6.55
N ILE A 248 14.62 -23.53 7.85
CA ILE A 248 15.76 -23.16 8.68
C ILE A 248 16.80 -24.27 8.57
N GLU A 249 18.01 -23.91 8.18
CA GLU A 249 19.12 -24.87 8.09
C GLU A 249 19.50 -25.41 9.46
N GLN A 250 19.68 -26.73 9.54
CA GLN A 250 20.16 -27.42 10.74
C GLN A 250 21.65 -27.10 10.95
N ASN A 251 21.94 -26.10 11.77
CA ASN A 251 23.29 -25.66 12.12
C ASN A 251 23.37 -25.25 13.61
N ALA A 252 24.52 -24.71 14.03
CA ALA A 252 24.73 -24.30 15.43
C ALA A 252 23.73 -23.25 15.92
N ASP A 253 23.15 -22.48 15.00
CA ASP A 253 22.19 -21.41 15.28
C ASP A 253 20.73 -21.84 15.06
N PHE A 254 20.47 -23.13 14.79
CA PHE A 254 19.13 -23.64 14.46
C PHE A 254 18.07 -23.24 15.49
N GLU A 255 18.33 -23.49 16.77
CA GLU A 255 17.40 -23.15 17.87
C GLU A 255 17.13 -21.64 17.97
N ALA A 256 18.18 -20.82 17.81
CA ALA A 256 18.06 -19.37 17.85
C ALA A 256 17.22 -18.85 16.67
N ASN A 257 17.46 -19.40 15.48
CA ASN A 257 16.69 -19.09 14.28
C ASN A 257 15.24 -19.55 14.43
N VAL A 258 14.98 -20.77 14.90
CA VAL A 258 13.61 -21.26 15.18
C VAL A 258 12.91 -20.30 16.16
N ALA A 259 13.54 -19.95 17.28
CA ALA A 259 12.95 -19.06 18.27
C ALA A 259 12.63 -17.66 17.71
N LEU A 260 13.47 -17.15 16.81
CA LEU A 260 13.21 -15.91 16.07
C LEU A 260 11.96 -16.04 15.18
N PHE A 261 11.87 -17.11 14.41
CA PHE A 261 10.75 -17.37 13.49
C PHE A 261 9.42 -17.56 14.21
N GLU A 262 9.42 -18.20 15.37
CA GLU A 262 8.20 -18.34 16.18
C GLU A 262 7.60 -16.97 16.57
N LYS A 263 8.41 -15.90 16.65
CA LYS A 263 7.91 -14.53 16.93
C LYS A 263 7.16 -13.92 15.75
N LEU A 264 7.46 -14.36 14.53
CA LEU A 264 6.80 -13.93 13.30
C LEU A 264 5.66 -14.89 12.90
N THR A 265 5.54 -16.03 13.58
CA THR A 265 4.57 -17.07 13.28
C THR A 265 3.20 -16.74 13.86
N ILE A 266 2.16 -16.96 13.04
CA ILE A 266 0.76 -16.88 13.47
C ILE A 266 0.57 -17.75 14.69
N GLN A 267 0.15 -17.10 15.76
CA GLN A 267 -0.29 -17.78 16.96
C GLN A 267 -1.73 -18.24 16.77
N THR A 268 -2.07 -19.41 17.31
CA THR A 268 -3.48 -19.81 17.44
C THR A 268 -4.11 -18.93 18.52
N ILE A 269 -4.96 -17.98 18.11
CA ILE A 269 -5.57 -17.02 19.02
C ILE A 269 -7.02 -17.45 19.29
N THR A 270 -7.37 -17.56 20.58
CA THR A 270 -8.74 -17.83 21.04
C THR A 270 -9.45 -16.51 21.37
N GLY A 271 -10.63 -16.26 20.80
CA GLY A 271 -11.45 -15.08 21.08
C GLY A 271 -12.26 -14.63 19.87
N PRO A 272 -13.21 -13.67 20.03
CA PRO A 272 -13.95 -13.10 18.91
C PRO A 272 -13.03 -12.22 18.04
N ASN A 273 -13.11 -12.37 16.72
CA ASN A 273 -12.27 -11.67 15.72
C ASN A 273 -10.76 -11.76 16.05
N PRO A 274 -10.19 -12.98 16.16
CA PRO A 274 -8.82 -13.20 16.63
C PRO A 274 -7.75 -12.56 15.74
N TYR A 275 -8.07 -12.31 14.47
CA TYR A 275 -7.15 -11.71 13.50
C TYR A 275 -7.41 -10.21 13.25
N GLY A 276 -8.47 -9.66 13.85
CA GLY A 276 -8.82 -8.24 13.79
C GLY A 276 -9.21 -7.73 12.40
N ASP A 277 -9.69 -6.49 12.36
CA ASP A 277 -10.00 -5.81 11.09
C ASP A 277 -8.74 -5.61 10.23
N ASP A 278 -8.92 -5.59 8.91
CA ASP A 278 -7.84 -5.39 7.91
C ASP A 278 -6.69 -6.39 8.07
N PHE A 279 -7.04 -7.61 8.49
CA PHE A 279 -6.12 -8.74 8.61
C PHE A 279 -4.91 -8.45 9.52
N ARG A 280 -5.09 -7.59 10.55
CA ARG A 280 -4.00 -7.11 11.41
C ARG A 280 -3.16 -8.24 12.00
N GLY A 281 -3.80 -9.33 12.44
CA GLY A 281 -3.14 -10.52 12.95
C GLY A 281 -2.26 -11.18 11.88
N LEU A 282 -2.78 -11.35 10.67
CA LEU A 282 -2.02 -11.93 9.55
C LEU A 282 -0.86 -11.03 9.11
N ARG A 283 -1.06 -9.71 9.08
CA ARG A 283 -0.02 -8.72 8.73
C ARG A 283 1.12 -8.68 9.77
N GLY A 284 0.79 -8.84 11.05
CA GLY A 284 1.76 -8.76 12.16
C GLY A 284 2.59 -10.03 12.35
N THR A 285 2.03 -11.18 11.97
CA THR A 285 2.70 -12.48 12.00
C THR A 285 2.41 -13.22 10.69
N PRO A 286 3.15 -12.95 9.61
CA PRO A 286 2.74 -13.33 8.25
C PRO A 286 3.20 -14.73 7.82
N ILE A 287 3.70 -15.55 8.74
CA ILE A 287 4.11 -16.92 8.46
C ILE A 287 3.32 -17.89 9.34
N TYR A 288 3.13 -19.12 8.86
CA TYR A 288 2.56 -20.20 9.66
C TYR A 288 3.49 -21.42 9.65
N LYS A 289 3.46 -22.18 10.74
CA LYS A 289 4.32 -23.35 10.95
C LYS A 289 3.74 -24.58 10.25
N ILE A 290 4.57 -25.31 9.50
CA ILE A 290 4.24 -26.61 8.90
C ILE A 290 4.81 -27.72 9.77
N ALA A 291 6.09 -27.61 10.10
CA ALA A 291 6.83 -28.52 10.95
C ALA A 291 7.92 -27.74 11.71
N GLU A 292 8.67 -28.41 12.56
CA GLU A 292 9.83 -27.81 13.22
C GLU A 292 10.89 -27.40 12.17
N GLY A 293 11.29 -26.12 12.19
CA GLY A 293 12.21 -25.57 11.19
C GLY A 293 11.61 -25.36 9.79
N GLU A 294 10.31 -25.63 9.59
CA GLU A 294 9.62 -25.47 8.30
C GLU A 294 8.37 -24.58 8.44
N TYR A 295 8.39 -23.45 7.74
CA TYR A 295 7.36 -22.42 7.79
C TYR A 295 6.88 -22.06 6.38
N ARG A 296 5.75 -21.38 6.27
CA ARG A 296 5.26 -20.85 5.00
C ARG A 296 4.71 -19.44 5.15
N SER A 297 5.03 -18.60 4.17
CA SER A 297 4.47 -17.25 4.05
C SER A 297 3.00 -17.30 3.64
N ILE A 298 2.19 -16.47 4.28
CA ILE A 298 0.77 -16.24 3.94
C ILE A 298 0.66 -15.34 2.72
N SER A 299 1.54 -14.35 2.64
CA SER A 299 1.52 -13.29 1.64
C SER A 299 2.92 -12.67 1.57
N ASP A 300 3.54 -12.69 0.40
CA ASP A 300 4.86 -12.10 0.19
C ASP A 300 4.88 -10.60 0.57
N PRO A 301 3.88 -9.76 0.19
CA PRO A 301 3.77 -8.40 0.71
C PRO A 301 3.70 -8.28 2.23
N PHE A 302 2.98 -9.18 2.92
CA PHE A 302 2.92 -9.13 4.39
C PHE A 302 4.26 -9.49 5.02
N LEU A 303 4.94 -10.51 4.49
CA LEU A 303 6.27 -10.91 4.92
C LEU A 303 7.28 -9.78 4.74
N VAL A 304 7.29 -9.11 3.59
CA VAL A 304 8.18 -7.97 3.32
C VAL A 304 7.89 -6.80 4.27
N ASN A 305 6.62 -6.51 4.56
CA ASN A 305 6.24 -5.43 5.48
C ASN A 305 6.74 -5.63 6.91
N VAL A 306 7.14 -6.85 7.31
CA VAL A 306 7.78 -7.08 8.61
C VAL A 306 9.03 -6.23 8.77
N MET A 307 9.77 -6.00 7.69
CA MET A 307 11.08 -5.37 7.71
C MET A 307 11.03 -3.96 8.31
N TYR A 308 10.10 -3.09 7.87
CA TYR A 308 9.95 -1.75 8.46
C TYR A 308 8.65 -1.63 9.26
N SER A 309 7.50 -1.78 8.60
CA SER A 309 6.20 -1.56 9.24
C SER A 309 6.01 -2.48 10.45
N GLY A 310 6.40 -3.75 10.33
CA GLY A 310 6.39 -4.72 11.41
C GLY A 310 7.30 -4.35 12.57
N LEU A 311 8.54 -3.91 12.31
CA LEU A 311 9.45 -3.40 13.34
C LEU A 311 8.86 -2.20 14.09
N MET A 312 8.23 -1.26 13.38
CA MET A 312 7.58 -0.10 14.00
C MET A 312 6.42 -0.53 14.92
N PHE A 313 5.59 -1.48 14.48
CA PHE A 313 4.55 -2.05 15.33
C PHE A 313 5.12 -2.85 16.52
N TYR A 314 6.25 -3.54 16.33
CA TYR A 314 6.94 -4.25 17.40
C TYR A 314 7.46 -3.26 18.46
N CYS A 315 8.09 -2.17 18.04
CA CYS A 315 8.52 -1.09 18.94
C CYS A 315 7.33 -0.49 19.71
N SER A 316 6.22 -0.24 19.03
CA SER A 316 4.98 0.21 19.68
C SER A 316 4.51 -0.79 20.75
N ARG A 317 4.58 -2.09 20.49
CA ARG A 317 4.26 -3.14 21.49
C ARG A 317 5.24 -3.13 22.67
N LEU A 318 6.54 -2.96 22.44
CA LEU A 318 7.52 -2.86 23.52
C LEU A 318 7.23 -1.67 24.44
N CYS A 319 6.92 -0.51 23.87
CA CYS A 319 6.48 0.67 24.64
C CYS A 319 5.14 0.44 25.37
N ARG A 320 4.22 -0.39 24.86
CA ARG A 320 2.99 -0.76 25.62
C ARG A 320 3.33 -1.61 26.83
N ALA A 321 4.23 -2.58 26.65
CA ALA A 321 4.59 -3.55 27.67
C ALA A 321 5.48 -2.95 28.77
N ASP A 322 6.24 -1.90 28.45
CA ASP A 322 7.18 -1.25 29.36
C ASP A 322 6.96 0.27 29.40
N PRO A 323 6.22 0.78 30.40
CA PRO A 323 5.94 2.20 30.55
C PRO A 323 7.17 3.10 30.76
N THR A 324 8.34 2.51 31.07
CA THR A 324 9.59 3.28 31.20
C THR A 324 10.17 3.70 29.85
N LEU A 325 9.75 3.05 28.76
CA LEU A 325 10.16 3.38 27.41
C LEU A 325 9.26 4.47 26.85
N LEU A 326 9.81 5.67 26.65
CA LEU A 326 9.12 6.79 25.97
C LEU A 326 7.74 7.11 26.56
N ASN A 327 7.61 7.12 27.89
CA ASN A 327 6.31 7.29 28.60
C ASN A 327 5.22 6.29 28.15
N GLY A 328 5.63 5.11 27.70
CA GLY A 328 4.78 4.08 27.15
C GLY A 328 4.30 4.36 25.72
N ASN A 329 3.22 3.67 25.31
CA ASN A 329 2.77 3.66 23.91
C ASN A 329 1.97 4.87 23.44
N ARG A 330 1.52 5.75 24.34
CA ARG A 330 0.80 6.96 23.90
C ARG A 330 1.68 7.89 23.08
N ASP A 331 2.98 7.82 23.33
CA ASP A 331 3.95 8.79 22.84
C ASP A 331 4.73 8.27 21.63
N PHE A 332 5.10 6.97 21.60
CA PHE A 332 6.00 6.47 20.55
C PHE A 332 5.48 6.67 19.12
N PRO A 333 4.29 6.18 18.70
CA PRO A 333 3.88 6.31 17.31
C PRO A 333 3.76 7.77 16.82
N PRO A 334 3.13 8.71 17.55
CA PRO A 334 3.12 10.11 17.13
C PRO A 334 4.52 10.73 17.09
N GLN A 335 5.39 10.41 18.06
CA GLN A 335 6.71 11.02 18.15
C GLN A 335 7.65 10.51 17.06
N ILE A 336 7.67 9.22 16.75
CA ILE A 336 8.57 8.69 15.73
C ILE A 336 8.18 9.16 14.33
N ARG A 337 6.89 9.40 14.05
CA ARG A 337 6.43 10.02 12.80
C ARG A 337 7.03 11.40 12.60
N MET A 338 6.98 12.22 13.65
CA MET A 338 7.55 13.56 13.62
C MET A 338 9.09 13.51 13.59
N ASP A 339 9.70 12.79 14.52
CA ASP A 339 11.15 12.84 14.73
C ASP A 339 11.95 12.08 13.67
N PHE A 340 11.40 11.01 13.11
CA PHE A 340 12.03 10.24 12.04
C PHE A 340 11.37 10.49 10.69
N SER A 341 10.08 10.17 10.51
CA SER A 341 9.47 10.17 9.18
C SER A 341 9.46 11.56 8.53
N GLU A 342 9.12 12.60 9.29
CA GLU A 342 9.10 13.98 8.82
C GLU A 342 10.51 14.61 8.86
N LYS A 343 11.12 14.73 10.04
CA LYS A 343 12.37 15.49 10.23
C LYS A 343 13.63 14.84 9.66
N VAL A 344 13.62 13.52 9.42
CA VAL A 344 14.78 12.79 8.92
C VAL A 344 14.49 12.23 7.54
N LEU A 345 13.54 11.30 7.41
CA LEU A 345 13.31 10.59 6.15
C LEU A 345 12.88 11.53 5.02
N VAL A 346 11.87 12.36 5.25
CA VAL A 346 11.39 13.32 4.23
C VAL A 346 12.41 14.42 3.98
N ALA A 347 12.98 15.00 5.02
CA ALA A 347 13.98 16.06 4.90
C ALA A 347 15.21 15.59 4.11
N ASP A 348 15.80 14.44 4.45
CA ASP A 348 16.93 13.84 3.73
C ASP A 348 16.57 13.54 2.28
N MET A 349 15.38 12.99 2.04
CA MET A 349 14.94 12.63 0.69
C MET A 349 14.82 13.88 -0.19
N CYS A 350 14.19 14.94 0.31
CA CYS A 350 14.07 16.19 -0.42
C CYS A 350 15.44 16.87 -0.59
N ALA A 351 16.28 16.87 0.45
CA ALA A 351 17.63 17.43 0.37
C ALA A 351 18.50 16.71 -0.67
N SER A 352 18.33 15.39 -0.81
CA SER A 352 18.98 14.62 -1.86
C SER A 352 18.43 14.99 -3.24
N LEU A 353 17.10 14.94 -3.45
CA LEU A 353 16.48 15.21 -4.75
C LEU A 353 16.83 16.60 -5.32
N PHE A 354 17.03 17.57 -4.45
CA PHE A 354 17.39 18.94 -4.80
C PHE A 354 18.79 19.24 -4.25
N ASP A 355 19.84 18.78 -4.91
CA ASP A 355 21.24 18.95 -4.47
C ASP A 355 22.08 19.89 -5.33
N LYS A 356 21.46 20.56 -6.32
CA LYS A 356 22.17 21.39 -7.28
C LYS A 356 22.56 22.74 -6.68
N ALA A 357 23.73 23.24 -7.08
CA ALA A 357 24.21 24.55 -6.67
C ALA A 357 23.25 25.65 -7.15
N GLY A 358 22.82 26.52 -6.23
CA GLY A 358 21.88 27.61 -6.51
C GLY A 358 20.42 27.33 -6.08
N ASP A 359 20.10 26.10 -5.72
CA ASP A 359 18.79 25.76 -5.14
C ASP A 359 18.69 26.31 -3.71
N ILE A 360 17.57 27.00 -3.39
CA ILE A 360 17.23 27.31 -2.00
C ILE A 360 16.53 26.11 -1.41
N ARG A 361 16.95 25.70 -0.22
CA ARG A 361 16.48 24.48 0.45
C ARG A 361 16.33 24.78 1.92
N GLN A 362 15.13 24.56 2.43
CA GLN A 362 14.85 24.77 3.85
C GLN A 362 13.95 23.65 4.37
N ASP A 363 14.39 22.96 5.42
CA ASP A 363 13.53 22.05 6.17
C ASP A 363 12.57 22.82 7.08
N GLY A 364 11.56 22.13 7.62
CA GLY A 364 10.58 22.72 8.53
C GLY A 364 11.19 23.41 9.75
N GLY A 365 12.26 22.86 10.32
CA GLY A 365 12.93 23.44 11.49
C GLY A 365 13.63 24.77 11.18
N GLN A 366 14.22 24.89 9.98
CA GLN A 366 14.81 26.13 9.49
C GLN A 366 13.74 27.19 9.16
N LEU A 367 12.58 26.75 8.68
CA LEU A 367 11.45 27.63 8.35
C LEU A 367 10.68 28.10 9.58
N ASP A 368 10.61 27.28 10.63
CA ASP A 368 9.97 27.66 11.89
C ASP A 368 10.60 28.92 12.48
N ALA A 369 11.92 29.09 12.36
CA ALA A 369 12.61 30.32 12.76
C ALA A 369 12.17 31.58 11.99
N ILE A 370 11.61 31.42 10.78
CA ILE A 370 11.05 32.53 9.98
C ILE A 370 9.63 32.87 10.43
N PHE A 371 8.86 31.87 10.89
CA PHE A 371 7.43 31.99 11.19
C PHE A 371 7.09 31.87 12.70
N GLU A 372 8.09 31.81 13.58
CA GLU A 372 7.94 31.60 15.03
C GLU A 372 6.99 32.62 15.68
N HIS A 373 6.94 33.85 15.14
CA HIS A 373 6.09 34.92 15.63
C HIS A 373 4.66 34.92 15.07
N ASP A 374 4.40 34.19 13.98
CA ASP A 374 3.09 34.18 13.31
C ASP A 374 2.15 33.09 13.83
N GLY A 375 2.62 32.17 14.69
CA GLY A 375 1.83 31.05 15.23
C GLY A 375 1.29 30.11 14.15
N GLN A 376 1.91 30.09 12.98
CA GLN A 376 1.42 29.39 11.79
C GLN A 376 2.46 28.40 11.27
N ALA A 377 2.06 27.13 11.11
CA ALA A 377 2.93 26.04 10.66
C ALA A 377 3.65 26.34 9.33
N ALA A 378 4.97 26.14 9.30
CA ALA A 378 5.79 26.06 8.10
C ALA A 378 5.43 24.82 7.25
N PRO A 379 5.79 24.77 5.95
CA PRO A 379 5.82 23.50 5.24
C PRO A 379 6.93 22.62 5.81
N ASP A 380 6.77 21.29 5.74
CA ASP A 380 7.77 20.36 6.27
C ASP A 380 9.08 20.41 5.47
N TYR A 381 9.00 20.77 4.18
CA TYR A 381 10.17 21.08 3.37
C TYR A 381 9.84 22.09 2.27
N TYR A 382 10.78 22.97 1.98
CA TYR A 382 10.71 24.01 0.97
C TYR A 382 11.92 23.95 0.04
N THR A 383 11.69 24.05 -1.26
CA THR A 383 12.79 24.29 -2.21
C THR A 383 12.37 25.18 -3.37
N ALA A 384 13.31 25.99 -3.85
CA ALA A 384 13.15 26.80 -5.04
C ALA A 384 14.32 26.53 -6.00
N ARG A 385 13.98 26.06 -7.21
CA ARG A 385 14.91 25.66 -8.28
C ARG A 385 14.43 26.19 -9.62
N GLY A 386 15.27 26.99 -10.30
CA GLY A 386 14.87 27.66 -11.54
C GLY A 386 13.60 28.49 -11.30
N ASN A 387 12.60 28.45 -12.17
CA ASN A 387 11.32 29.13 -11.93
C ASN A 387 10.27 28.28 -11.15
N GLY A 388 10.67 27.18 -10.51
CA GLY A 388 9.78 26.29 -9.76
C GLY A 388 10.01 26.39 -8.26
N VAL A 389 8.92 26.46 -7.49
CA VAL A 389 8.92 26.40 -6.02
C VAL A 389 8.13 25.17 -5.60
N PHE A 390 8.76 24.25 -4.87
CA PHE A 390 8.09 23.08 -4.30
C PHE A 390 7.80 23.31 -2.82
N LEU A 391 6.56 23.00 -2.45
CA LEU A 391 6.08 23.01 -1.07
C LEU A 391 5.73 21.58 -0.71
N PHE A 392 6.47 20.99 0.22
CA PHE A 392 6.21 19.65 0.69
C PHE A 392 5.54 19.69 2.06
N GLU A 393 4.48 18.91 2.18
CA GLU A 393 3.85 18.57 3.45
C GLU A 393 3.82 17.05 3.55
N SER A 394 4.23 16.50 4.67
CA SER A 394 4.25 15.07 4.95
C SER A 394 3.07 14.71 5.86
N LYS A 395 2.41 13.60 5.54
CA LYS A 395 1.33 13.05 6.37
C LYS A 395 1.49 11.54 6.49
N GLU A 396 1.91 11.10 7.68
CA GLU A 396 1.86 9.69 8.07
C GLU A 396 0.59 9.42 8.90
N VAL A 397 -0.49 9.11 8.18
CA VAL A 397 -1.82 8.91 8.73
C VAL A 397 -2.08 7.42 8.96
N LEU A 398 -2.93 7.09 9.94
CA LEU A 398 -3.50 5.75 10.06
C LEU A 398 -5.02 5.84 10.02
N MET A 399 -5.65 4.86 9.39
CA MET A 399 -7.10 4.64 9.42
C MET A 399 -7.38 3.32 10.15
N SER A 400 -8.45 3.26 10.95
CA SER A 400 -8.86 1.99 11.54
C SER A 400 -9.32 1.02 10.45
N GLY A 401 -9.10 -0.27 10.66
CA GLY A 401 -9.51 -1.32 9.72
C GLY A 401 -11.01 -1.29 9.43
N GLU A 402 -11.84 -1.10 10.46
CA GLU A 402 -13.29 -0.89 10.33
C GLU A 402 -13.65 0.23 9.33
N ASN A 403 -13.05 1.41 9.46
CA ASN A 403 -13.35 2.53 8.56
C ASN A 403 -12.77 2.30 7.16
N LYS A 404 -11.57 1.71 7.08
CA LYS A 404 -10.89 1.38 5.81
C LYS A 404 -11.71 0.38 5.00
N LEU A 405 -12.18 -0.69 5.64
CA LEU A 405 -12.97 -1.77 5.02
C LEU A 405 -14.49 -1.50 5.02
N SER A 406 -14.91 -0.26 5.25
CA SER A 406 -16.33 0.10 5.21
C SER A 406 -16.90 0.10 3.80
N TYR A 407 -16.05 0.32 2.79
CA TYR A 407 -16.45 0.56 1.39
C TYR A 407 -17.46 1.70 1.22
N ASP A 408 -17.68 2.51 2.25
CA ASP A 408 -18.63 3.61 2.23
C ASP A 408 -17.88 4.91 1.98
N PHE A 409 -18.20 5.59 0.87
CA PHE A 409 -17.56 6.85 0.50
C PHE A 409 -17.64 7.89 1.62
N THR A 410 -18.78 8.00 2.31
CA THR A 410 -19.01 9.01 3.35
C THR A 410 -18.14 8.74 4.57
N ILE A 411 -17.98 7.46 4.93
CA ILE A 411 -17.10 7.06 6.03
C ILE A 411 -15.65 7.34 5.67
N ILE A 412 -15.20 6.92 4.49
CA ILE A 412 -13.82 7.08 4.02
C ILE A 412 -13.46 8.57 3.86
N ASP A 413 -14.27 9.36 3.15
CA ASP A 413 -14.09 10.81 2.98
C ASP A 413 -14.07 11.53 4.33
N GLY A 414 -15.00 11.15 5.22
CA GLY A 414 -15.06 11.65 6.58
C GLY A 414 -13.77 11.41 7.36
N GLN A 415 -13.16 10.21 7.28
CA GLN A 415 -11.87 9.93 7.91
C GLN A 415 -10.73 10.74 7.30
N LEU A 416 -10.67 10.86 5.98
CA LEU A 416 -9.60 11.57 5.28
C LEU A 416 -9.59 13.06 5.61
N LYS A 417 -10.76 13.62 5.97
CA LYS A 417 -10.96 15.01 6.40
C LYS A 417 -10.81 15.27 7.89
N ARG A 418 -10.68 14.23 8.73
CA ARG A 418 -10.48 14.43 10.18
C ARG A 418 -9.22 15.25 10.48
N ASP A 419 -9.25 15.98 11.59
CA ASP A 419 -8.12 16.78 12.04
C ASP A 419 -6.86 15.91 12.20
N GLY A 420 -5.78 16.29 11.50
CA GLY A 420 -4.52 15.54 11.46
C GLY A 420 -4.33 14.65 10.24
N HIS A 421 -5.36 14.48 9.40
CA HIS A 421 -5.32 13.62 8.22
C HIS A 421 -4.98 14.41 6.94
N ILE A 422 -5.34 13.87 5.78
CA ILE A 422 -4.96 14.36 4.45
C ILE A 422 -5.44 15.79 4.20
N GLU A 423 -6.69 16.13 4.54
CA GLU A 423 -7.23 17.49 4.33
C GLU A 423 -6.50 18.56 5.16
N LYS A 424 -5.93 18.20 6.32
CA LYS A 424 -5.08 19.13 7.08
C LYS A 424 -3.84 19.52 6.27
N GLY A 425 -3.21 18.52 5.63
CA GLY A 425 -2.06 18.75 4.76
C GLY A 425 -2.39 19.65 3.57
N THR A 426 -3.56 19.46 2.93
CA THR A 426 -4.00 20.35 1.83
C THR A 426 -4.22 21.79 2.30
N LYS A 427 -4.77 21.98 3.52
CA LYS A 427 -4.93 23.31 4.15
C LYS A 427 -3.59 23.97 4.44
N GLN A 428 -2.58 23.22 4.90
CA GLN A 428 -1.23 23.73 5.15
C GLN A 428 -0.54 24.12 3.84
N LEU A 429 -0.60 23.27 2.81
CA LEU A 429 -0.07 23.55 1.47
C LEU A 429 -0.69 24.81 0.86
N ALA A 430 -2.01 25.00 0.97
CA ALA A 430 -2.67 26.18 0.43
C ALA A 430 -2.22 27.47 1.15
N LYS A 431 -2.05 27.43 2.47
CA LYS A 431 -1.50 28.56 3.25
C LYS A 431 -0.06 28.87 2.84
N ASN A 432 0.78 27.85 2.69
CA ASN A 432 2.17 28.03 2.29
C ASN A 432 2.30 28.49 0.84
N THR A 433 1.40 28.08 -0.04
CA THR A 433 1.28 28.60 -1.41
C THR A 433 1.03 30.10 -1.40
N LEU A 434 0.08 30.57 -0.57
CA LEU A 434 -0.16 32.01 -0.40
C LEU A 434 1.11 32.75 0.04
N ARG A 435 1.90 32.19 0.97
CA ARG A 435 3.16 32.81 1.43
C ARG A 435 4.17 32.96 0.30
N VAL A 436 4.28 31.97 -0.59
CA VAL A 436 5.12 32.09 -1.80
C VAL A 436 4.63 33.23 -2.68
N LEU A 437 3.32 33.29 -2.97
CA LEU A 437 2.73 34.31 -3.84
C LEU A 437 2.81 35.73 -3.25
N GLN A 438 2.90 35.84 -1.91
CA GLN A 438 3.13 37.09 -1.19
C GLN A 438 4.61 37.42 -0.98
N ASN A 439 5.52 36.64 -1.57
CA ASN A 439 6.98 36.80 -1.42
C ASN A 439 7.44 36.77 0.05
N ARG A 440 6.81 35.94 0.88
CA ARG A 440 7.16 35.72 2.30
C ARG A 440 8.08 34.53 2.54
N LEU A 441 8.46 33.83 1.47
CA LEU A 441 9.43 32.74 1.48
C LEU A 441 10.62 33.11 0.59
N PRO A 442 11.85 32.69 0.94
CA PRO A 442 13.05 33.12 0.23
C PRO A 442 13.11 32.54 -1.18
N LEU A 443 13.35 33.39 -2.17
CA LEU A 443 13.57 32.99 -3.57
C LEU A 443 15.03 33.22 -3.99
N PRO A 444 15.57 32.39 -4.92
CA PRO A 444 16.89 32.62 -5.51
C PRO A 444 17.03 34.04 -6.06
N ALA A 445 18.25 34.60 -5.94
CA ALA A 445 18.55 35.95 -6.40
C ALA A 445 18.19 36.14 -7.89
N GLY A 446 17.48 37.22 -8.21
CA GLY A 446 17.04 37.54 -9.57
C GLY A 446 15.75 36.85 -10.02
N MET A 447 15.13 36.02 -9.18
CA MET A 447 13.83 35.41 -9.48
C MET A 447 12.70 36.41 -9.29
N ASN A 448 11.78 36.45 -10.25
CA ASN A 448 10.56 37.25 -10.14
C ASN A 448 9.45 36.43 -9.45
N PRO A 449 9.00 36.82 -8.24
CA PRO A 449 7.95 36.11 -7.49
C PRO A 449 6.62 35.99 -8.25
N TYR A 450 6.35 36.87 -9.21
CA TYR A 450 5.12 36.84 -10.02
C TYR A 450 5.18 35.85 -11.19
N THR A 451 6.33 35.20 -11.40
CA THR A 451 6.55 34.27 -12.53
C THR A 451 6.87 32.85 -12.10
N VAL A 452 6.82 32.58 -10.79
CA VAL A 452 7.13 31.26 -10.24
C VAL A 452 5.97 30.30 -10.43
N ASP A 453 6.30 29.06 -10.80
CA ASP A 453 5.36 27.94 -10.75
C ASP A 453 5.44 27.33 -9.34
N VAL A 454 4.30 27.25 -8.65
CA VAL A 454 4.24 26.66 -7.30
C VAL A 454 3.73 25.22 -7.40
N TYR A 455 4.49 24.26 -6.89
CA TYR A 455 4.22 22.82 -6.88
C TYR A 455 3.88 22.36 -5.46
N PRO A 456 2.60 22.35 -5.07
CA PRO A 456 2.17 21.77 -3.80
C PRO A 456 2.24 20.23 -3.87
N VAL A 457 3.04 19.63 -2.99
CA VAL A 457 3.26 18.19 -2.92
C VAL A 457 2.91 17.68 -1.51
N LEU A 458 2.01 16.70 -1.46
CA LEU A 458 1.68 15.98 -0.24
C LEU A 458 2.40 14.63 -0.25
N ILE A 459 3.37 14.46 0.64
CA ILE A 459 4.07 13.19 0.83
C ILE A 459 3.25 12.28 1.74
N VAL A 460 3.02 11.05 1.30
CA VAL A 460 2.35 10.00 2.09
C VAL A 460 3.29 8.82 2.29
N HIS A 461 3.13 8.13 3.43
CA HIS A 461 4.01 7.04 3.86
C HIS A 461 3.42 5.65 3.68
N SER A 462 2.17 5.56 3.21
CA SER A 462 1.47 4.32 2.92
C SER A 462 0.78 4.41 1.55
N PRO A 463 0.88 3.35 0.71
CA PRO A 463 0.24 3.31 -0.60
C PRO A 463 -1.30 3.39 -0.51
N LEU A 464 -1.87 3.14 0.67
CA LEU A 464 -3.29 3.38 0.95
C LEU A 464 -3.71 4.81 0.63
N TYR A 465 -2.87 5.80 0.95
CA TYR A 465 -3.19 7.23 0.78
C TYR A 465 -2.81 7.78 -0.60
N SER A 466 -2.39 6.92 -1.51
CA SER A 466 -2.19 7.18 -2.93
C SER A 466 -3.09 6.29 -3.79
N SER A 467 -4.16 5.73 -3.20
CA SER A 467 -5.13 4.91 -3.92
C SER A 467 -5.73 5.64 -5.13
N GLN A 468 -6.35 4.87 -6.02
CA GLN A 468 -6.98 5.43 -7.22
C GLN A 468 -8.06 6.46 -6.84
N GLY A 469 -8.03 7.64 -7.48
CA GLY A 469 -8.92 8.75 -7.18
C GLY A 469 -8.56 9.57 -5.92
N MET A 470 -7.62 9.14 -5.08
CA MET A 470 -7.22 9.89 -3.87
C MET A 470 -6.60 11.25 -4.22
N ASN A 471 -5.73 11.31 -5.24
CA ASN A 471 -5.13 12.56 -5.67
C ASN A 471 -6.18 13.56 -6.20
N PHE A 472 -7.21 13.07 -6.89
CA PHE A 472 -8.32 13.91 -7.36
C PHE A 472 -9.01 14.61 -6.18
N TRP A 473 -9.36 13.85 -5.13
CA TRP A 473 -10.02 14.40 -3.94
C TRP A 473 -9.13 15.35 -3.15
N ALA A 474 -7.85 15.01 -2.95
CA ALA A 474 -6.91 15.90 -2.26
C ALA A 474 -6.67 17.21 -3.05
N ASN A 475 -6.56 17.14 -4.38
CA ASN A 475 -6.47 18.34 -5.22
C ASN A 475 -7.74 19.19 -5.12
N ARG A 476 -8.92 18.56 -5.11
CA ARG A 476 -10.18 19.29 -4.92
C ARG A 476 -10.22 20.04 -3.59
N TRP A 477 -9.82 19.40 -2.48
CA TRP A 477 -9.78 20.07 -1.17
C TRP A 477 -8.76 21.22 -1.14
N PHE A 478 -7.63 21.05 -1.84
CA PHE A 478 -6.64 22.12 -2.01
C PHE A 478 -7.21 23.29 -2.83
N ASP A 479 -7.86 23.02 -3.96
CA ASP A 479 -8.46 24.03 -4.83
C ASP A 479 -9.59 24.79 -4.11
N ASP A 480 -10.47 24.08 -3.39
CA ASP A 480 -11.52 24.67 -2.55
C ASP A 480 -10.88 25.62 -1.51
N ARG A 481 -9.75 25.22 -0.91
CA ARG A 481 -9.03 26.07 0.05
C ARG A 481 -8.36 27.27 -0.61
N MET A 482 -7.79 27.12 -1.79
CA MET A 482 -7.20 28.22 -2.56
C MET A 482 -8.26 29.24 -3.00
N GLN A 483 -9.46 28.78 -3.37
CA GLN A 483 -10.60 29.66 -3.66
C GLN A 483 -11.01 30.47 -2.43
N LEU A 484 -11.19 29.81 -1.28
CA LEU A 484 -11.49 30.50 -0.02
C LEU A 484 -10.43 31.54 0.35
N ILE A 485 -9.15 31.26 0.09
CA ILE A 485 -8.05 32.21 0.32
C ILE A 485 -8.16 33.40 -0.63
N ARG A 486 -8.46 33.17 -1.92
CA ARG A 486 -8.59 34.19 -2.95
C ARG A 486 -9.79 35.14 -2.70
N ASP A 487 -10.87 34.62 -2.14
CA ASP A 487 -12.08 35.39 -1.84
C ASP A 487 -11.92 36.34 -0.65
N VAL A 488 -10.82 36.22 0.12
CA VAL A 488 -10.47 37.17 1.18
C VAL A 488 -10.05 38.51 0.54
N PRO A 489 -10.66 39.66 0.91
CA PRO A 489 -10.35 40.95 0.30
C PRO A 489 -8.87 41.36 0.35
N ALA A 490 -8.14 40.98 1.42
CA ALA A 490 -6.71 41.25 1.58
C ALA A 490 -5.83 40.52 0.55
N ASN A 491 -6.37 39.49 -0.12
CA ASN A 491 -5.70 38.70 -1.15
C ASN A 491 -6.21 39.04 -2.56
N ALA A 492 -7.00 40.10 -2.70
CA ALA A 492 -7.48 40.56 -4.00
C ALA A 492 -6.31 40.87 -4.94
N GLY A 493 -6.35 40.33 -6.15
CA GLY A 493 -5.29 40.52 -7.16
C GLY A 493 -4.13 39.52 -7.08
N ILE A 494 -4.13 38.59 -6.12
CA ILE A 494 -3.17 37.48 -6.13
C ILE A 494 -3.45 36.56 -7.34
N ASP A 495 -2.45 36.39 -8.19
CA ASP A 495 -2.51 35.47 -9.33
C ASP A 495 -2.18 34.04 -8.88
N ILE A 496 -3.15 33.14 -9.04
CA ILE A 496 -3.02 31.71 -8.73
C ILE A 496 -2.87 30.85 -10.00
N SER A 497 -2.79 31.46 -11.19
CA SER A 497 -2.74 30.74 -12.48
C SER A 497 -1.56 29.77 -12.58
N ARG A 498 -0.45 30.13 -11.90
CA ARG A 498 0.81 29.37 -11.84
C ARG A 498 0.91 28.39 -10.66
N VAL A 499 -0.11 28.31 -9.80
CA VAL A 499 -0.18 27.29 -8.75
C VAL A 499 -0.58 25.97 -9.39
N LYS A 500 0.33 25.01 -9.49
CA LYS A 500 0.05 23.69 -10.07
C LYS A 500 -0.93 22.90 -9.18
N PRO A 501 -1.68 21.94 -9.76
CA PRO A 501 -2.47 21.01 -8.98
C PRO A 501 -1.66 20.33 -7.88
N LEU A 502 -2.30 20.02 -6.75
CA LEU A 502 -1.70 19.25 -5.68
C LEU A 502 -1.37 17.83 -6.16
N THR A 503 -0.17 17.38 -5.84
CA THR A 503 0.29 16.02 -6.14
C THR A 503 0.51 15.26 -4.85
N ILE A 504 -0.11 14.09 -4.72
CA ILE A 504 0.22 13.10 -3.70
C ILE A 504 1.38 12.26 -4.24
N ILE A 505 2.46 12.16 -3.47
CA ILE A 505 3.61 11.33 -3.80
C ILE A 505 3.90 10.41 -2.62
N GLU A 506 4.02 9.11 -2.89
CA GLU A 506 4.50 8.16 -1.88
C GLU A 506 6.00 8.37 -1.64
N ILE A 507 6.41 8.40 -0.36
CA ILE A 507 7.84 8.44 -0.02
C ILE A 507 8.60 7.26 -0.64
N ASP A 508 7.94 6.11 -0.78
CA ASP A 508 8.49 4.90 -1.38
C ASP A 508 8.79 5.11 -2.88
N THR A 509 7.97 5.88 -3.61
CA THR A 509 8.26 6.24 -5.01
C THR A 509 9.49 7.14 -5.11
N LEU A 510 9.66 8.09 -4.19
CA LEU A 510 10.85 8.95 -4.16
C LEU A 510 12.11 8.14 -3.84
N LEU A 511 12.03 7.20 -2.89
CA LEU A 511 13.13 6.28 -2.56
C LEU A 511 13.54 5.41 -3.75
N LEU A 512 12.57 4.87 -4.49
CA LEU A 512 12.80 3.95 -5.61
C LEU A 512 13.46 4.63 -6.82
N TYR A 513 13.14 5.90 -7.06
CA TYR A 513 13.55 6.64 -8.27
C TYR A 513 14.42 7.86 -7.95
N GLU A 514 15.04 7.91 -6.77
CA GLU A 514 15.79 9.06 -6.26
C GLU A 514 16.86 9.57 -7.25
N GLU A 515 17.72 8.68 -7.76
CA GLU A 515 18.78 9.03 -8.71
C GLU A 515 18.20 9.32 -10.10
N ARG A 516 17.08 8.66 -10.45
CA ARG A 516 16.39 8.88 -11.73
C ARG A 516 15.77 10.26 -11.79
N PHE A 517 15.15 10.72 -10.71
CA PHE A 517 14.55 12.05 -10.60
C PHE A 517 15.56 13.21 -10.71
N LYS A 518 16.85 12.93 -10.50
CA LYS A 518 17.94 13.89 -10.73
C LYS A 518 18.35 14.01 -12.19
N SER A 519 18.03 13.03 -13.01
CA SER A 519 18.42 12.95 -14.41
C SER A 519 17.56 13.85 -15.31
N ALA A 520 18.14 14.36 -16.39
CA ALA A 520 17.42 15.25 -17.31
C ALA A 520 16.25 14.57 -18.05
N ASN A 521 16.31 13.24 -18.21
CA ASN A 521 15.32 12.48 -18.97
C ASN A 521 14.13 12.00 -18.10
N PHE A 522 14.18 12.25 -16.79
CA PHE A 522 13.18 11.79 -15.82
C PHE A 522 13.07 12.75 -14.63
N ASP A 523 13.18 14.07 -14.87
CA ASP A 523 13.17 15.08 -13.80
C ASP A 523 11.78 15.15 -13.12
N LEU A 524 11.77 15.15 -11.79
CA LEU A 524 10.54 15.11 -10.98
C LEU A 524 9.53 16.22 -11.36
N ARG A 525 10.00 17.44 -11.66
CA ARG A 525 9.12 18.55 -12.04
C ARG A 525 8.37 18.24 -13.33
N GLU A 526 9.10 17.75 -14.32
CA GLU A 526 8.55 17.42 -15.63
C GLU A 526 7.58 16.24 -15.53
N GLU A 527 7.91 15.24 -14.72
CA GLU A 527 7.02 14.10 -14.48
C GLU A 527 5.72 14.50 -13.76
N ILE A 528 5.78 15.43 -12.81
CA ILE A 528 4.56 16.00 -12.19
C ILE A 528 3.70 16.72 -13.25
N ASN A 529 4.31 17.55 -14.10
CA ASN A 529 3.58 18.26 -15.16
C ASN A 529 2.90 17.28 -16.13
N ARG A 530 3.61 16.22 -16.56
CA ARG A 530 3.08 15.19 -17.45
C ARG A 530 1.96 14.39 -16.80
N TYR A 531 2.14 13.99 -15.55
CA TYR A 531 1.10 13.33 -14.76
C TYR A 531 -0.19 14.17 -14.71
N HIS A 532 -0.09 15.46 -14.37
CA HIS A 532 -1.26 16.35 -14.33
C HIS A 532 -1.98 16.46 -15.67
N ALA A 533 -1.22 16.46 -16.78
CA ALA A 533 -1.78 16.47 -18.12
C ALA A 533 -2.48 15.15 -18.45
N GLN A 534 -1.88 14.01 -18.09
CA GLN A 534 -2.43 12.68 -18.35
C GLN A 534 -3.75 12.45 -17.62
N VAL A 535 -3.82 12.75 -16.32
CA VAL A 535 -5.06 12.57 -15.53
C VAL A 535 -6.00 13.76 -15.61
N ALA A 536 -5.66 14.78 -16.42
CA ALA A 536 -6.40 16.02 -16.60
C ALA A 536 -6.89 16.63 -15.26
N MET A 537 -5.96 16.82 -14.31
CA MET A 537 -6.22 17.04 -12.88
C MET A 537 -7.19 18.19 -12.55
N ARG A 538 -7.28 19.21 -13.41
CA ARG A 538 -8.14 20.40 -13.19
C ARG A 538 -9.54 20.30 -13.81
N ALA A 539 -9.84 19.21 -14.53
CA ALA A 539 -11.08 19.10 -15.28
C ALA A 539 -12.00 18.03 -14.68
N VAL A 540 -13.21 18.43 -14.29
CA VAL A 540 -14.33 17.48 -14.15
C VAL A 540 -15.25 17.68 -15.35
N PRO A 541 -15.43 16.67 -16.21
CA PRO A 541 -16.32 16.81 -17.35
C PRO A 541 -17.77 17.06 -16.90
N ALA A 542 -18.41 18.07 -17.49
CA ALA A 542 -19.82 18.39 -17.19
C ALA A 542 -20.80 17.29 -17.64
N ALA A 543 -20.44 16.52 -18.66
CA ALA A 543 -21.25 15.41 -19.14
C ALA A 543 -20.98 14.13 -18.32
N PRO A 544 -22.00 13.47 -17.74
CA PRO A 544 -21.82 12.29 -16.90
C PRO A 544 -21.02 11.15 -17.55
N SER A 545 -21.26 10.86 -18.84
CA SER A 545 -20.52 9.81 -19.56
C SER A 545 -19.03 10.12 -19.69
N ARG A 546 -18.66 11.39 -19.86
CA ARG A 546 -17.25 11.83 -19.88
C ARG A 546 -16.64 11.80 -18.49
N ALA A 547 -17.42 12.11 -17.45
CA ALA A 547 -16.96 12.03 -16.06
C ALA A 547 -16.64 10.58 -15.64
N VAL A 548 -17.42 9.60 -16.12
CA VAL A 548 -17.11 8.17 -15.94
C VAL A 548 -15.77 7.84 -16.57
N LYS A 549 -15.57 8.19 -17.85
CA LYS A 549 -14.32 7.92 -18.55
C LYS A 549 -13.11 8.59 -17.88
N HIS A 550 -13.24 9.85 -17.48
CA HIS A 550 -12.17 10.58 -16.82
C HIS A 550 -11.84 9.99 -15.44
N ALA A 551 -12.85 9.54 -14.68
CA ALA A 551 -12.62 8.86 -13.42
C ALA A 551 -11.86 7.54 -13.61
N THR A 552 -12.18 6.74 -14.64
CA THR A 552 -11.45 5.50 -14.94
C THR A 552 -10.01 5.73 -15.42
N GLU A 553 -9.71 6.92 -15.96
CA GLU A 553 -8.35 7.31 -16.36
C GLU A 553 -7.51 7.86 -15.19
N GLN A 554 -8.10 8.04 -14.00
CA GLN A 554 -7.33 8.44 -12.82
C GLN A 554 -6.43 7.29 -12.37
N ILE A 555 -5.14 7.58 -12.21
CA ILE A 555 -4.14 6.70 -11.61
C ILE A 555 -3.36 7.47 -10.55
N SER A 556 -2.65 6.77 -9.67
CA SER A 556 -1.77 7.44 -8.71
C SER A 556 -0.50 7.96 -9.40
N PHE A 557 0.20 8.90 -8.76
CA PHE A 557 1.51 9.33 -9.25
C PHE A 557 2.53 8.18 -9.27
N ALA A 558 2.48 7.29 -8.27
CA ALA A 558 3.34 6.10 -8.21
C ALA A 558 3.10 5.16 -9.40
N GLU A 559 1.83 4.89 -9.72
CA GLU A 559 1.42 4.07 -10.85
C GLU A 559 1.83 4.72 -12.19
N TYR A 560 1.63 6.04 -12.32
CA TYR A 560 2.11 6.82 -13.46
C TYR A 560 3.64 6.68 -13.65
N ILE A 561 4.42 6.85 -12.57
CA ILE A 561 5.88 6.75 -12.63
C ILE A 561 6.33 5.35 -13.05
N ARG A 562 5.70 4.28 -12.54
CA ARG A 562 6.03 2.91 -12.96
C ARG A 562 5.79 2.69 -14.45
N ILE A 563 4.62 3.09 -14.95
CA ILE A 563 4.28 2.99 -16.38
C ILE A 563 5.30 3.77 -17.21
N ARG A 564 5.55 5.02 -16.83
CA ARG A 564 6.47 5.91 -17.54
C ARG A 564 7.91 5.40 -17.54
N ALA A 565 8.37 4.90 -16.40
CA ALA A 565 9.70 4.31 -16.26
C ALA A 565 9.85 3.08 -17.17
N ALA A 566 8.85 2.19 -17.18
CA ALA A 566 8.82 1.02 -18.07
C ALA A 566 8.86 1.42 -19.56
N GLU A 567 8.07 2.41 -19.98
CA GLU A 567 8.08 2.95 -21.35
C GLU A 567 9.46 3.49 -21.78
N LEU A 568 10.20 4.06 -20.83
CA LEU A 568 11.53 4.62 -21.06
C LEU A 568 12.66 3.61 -20.85
N GLY A 569 12.36 2.37 -20.44
CA GLY A 569 13.36 1.38 -20.05
C GLY A 569 14.16 1.80 -18.81
N ILE A 570 13.59 2.66 -17.96
CA ILE A 570 14.17 3.09 -16.69
C ILE A 570 13.75 2.08 -15.62
N MET A 571 14.74 1.51 -14.94
CA MET A 571 14.52 0.65 -13.78
C MET A 571 14.61 1.46 -12.48
N PRO A 572 13.91 1.05 -11.41
CA PRO A 572 14.16 1.57 -10.07
C PRO A 572 15.63 1.44 -9.68
N ASP A 573 16.07 2.23 -8.70
CA ASP A 573 17.46 2.32 -8.24
C ASP A 573 17.90 1.10 -7.40
N MET A 574 17.50 -0.11 -7.81
CA MET A 574 17.72 -1.38 -7.12
C MET A 574 19.19 -1.63 -6.78
N GLU A 575 20.14 -1.15 -7.60
CA GLU A 575 21.57 -1.26 -7.27
C GLU A 575 21.94 -0.57 -5.96
N LYS A 576 21.29 0.54 -5.62
CA LYS A 576 21.50 1.26 -4.35
C LYS A 576 21.14 0.36 -3.17
N LEU A 577 19.99 -0.32 -3.24
CA LEU A 577 19.59 -1.31 -2.24
C LEU A 577 20.56 -2.49 -2.22
N LEU A 578 20.89 -3.07 -3.37
CA LEU A 578 21.80 -4.22 -3.42
C LEU A 578 23.17 -3.89 -2.81
N ARG A 579 23.69 -2.67 -3.03
CA ARG A 579 24.91 -2.20 -2.36
C ARG A 579 24.73 -2.11 -0.85
N HIS A 580 23.61 -1.58 -0.36
CA HIS A 580 23.33 -1.57 1.07
C HIS A 580 23.23 -2.99 1.62
N LEU A 581 22.40 -3.86 1.04
CA LEU A 581 22.24 -5.25 1.47
C LEU A 581 23.57 -6.02 1.52
N ARG A 582 24.47 -5.80 0.57
CA ARG A 582 25.84 -6.38 0.61
C ARG A 582 26.66 -5.88 1.78
N ASN A 583 26.53 -4.61 2.18
CA ASN A 583 27.18 -4.10 3.40
C ASN A 583 26.62 -4.78 4.66
N PHE A 584 25.39 -5.26 4.59
CA PHE A 584 24.76 -6.10 5.61
C PHE A 584 25.04 -7.60 5.41
N GLY A 585 25.94 -8.00 4.50
CA GLY A 585 26.26 -9.41 4.24
C GLY A 585 25.13 -10.23 3.60
N ILE A 586 24.09 -9.58 3.07
CA ILE A 586 22.98 -10.22 2.37
C ILE A 586 23.31 -10.26 0.87
N ASN A 587 23.46 -11.47 0.31
CA ASN A 587 23.93 -11.71 -1.07
C ASN A 587 22.84 -11.99 -2.11
#